data_AF-A0A564YJ17-F1
#
_entry.id   AF-A0A564YJ17-F1
#
_cell.length_a   1.000
_cell.length_b   1.000
_cell.length_c   1.000
_cell.angle_alpha   90.00
_cell.angle_beta   90.00
_cell.angle_gamma   90.00
#
_symmetry.space_group_name_H-M   'P 1'
#
loop_
_entity.id
_entity.type
_entity.pdbx_description
1 polymer ?
#
loop_
_entity_poly.entity_id
_entity_poly.type
_entity_poly.pdbx_seq_one_letter_code
_entity_poly.pdbx_strand_id
1 'polypeptide(L)'
;EAAVQAKILQILTVLIELGVNYAQLDEEFRFLKTLMAQCESLQHSNATASYNHQTSSKNVSELVSSLFKFFIVLTYERKSSASSTLEAKTVLTLSEVVHLAEVLAAGGVDVDSFVVPALAPLIIDIYVRRGARYHSALRINVLNSPQEKLSDLNAQLLKDLHDWTAHREVMLRFLLPKFIQYPKTFDFLCVALEDASLTDTVLKVTFESGESSLAYRNATEILGHFLSGLADCSLILDCCGDVDACLRLVKRLASPPWPTATVHDVILHQIILILYKQRSEETSFKQSLQQLQRWMSCKLVCLRFLLLLALKQPSNLLPALRDFGNCGQSDPRAVLFDHLLDYLTTISEAILDHLSSSLDDIFVSSTESRSTTFLGQLLLAFQLDILTLSRLHAFSTAGIPIEKIQHLDAILSTYGRFKPLVPILWHQLRAEFFQIPVENYIQ
;
A
#
# COMPACT_ATOMS: atom_id res chain seq x y z
N GLU A 1 -21.93 -1.28 -23.15
CA GLU A 1 -21.60 0.08 -23.62
C GLU A 1 -20.19 0.51 -23.18
N ALA A 2 -19.90 0.63 -21.88
CA ALA A 2 -18.56 1.00 -21.37
C ALA A 2 -17.40 0.13 -21.89
N ALA A 3 -17.59 -1.19 -21.99
CA ALA A 3 -16.58 -2.10 -22.54
C ALA A 3 -16.25 -1.81 -24.02
N VAL A 4 -17.24 -1.42 -24.82
CA VAL A 4 -17.02 -1.06 -26.24
C VAL A 4 -16.26 0.26 -26.34
N GLN A 5 -16.65 1.26 -25.54
CA GLN A 5 -15.93 2.53 -25.45
C GLN A 5 -14.47 2.31 -25.03
N ALA A 6 -14.21 1.44 -24.04
CA ALA A 6 -12.86 1.08 -23.64
C ALA A 6 -12.05 0.46 -24.79
N LYS A 7 -12.65 -0.43 -25.59
CA LYS A 7 -11.98 -1.00 -26.78
C LYS A 7 -11.70 0.03 -27.86
N ILE A 8 -12.62 0.95 -28.13
CA ILE A 8 -12.40 2.05 -29.07
C ILE A 8 -11.20 2.91 -28.63
N LEU A 9 -11.17 3.30 -27.35
CA LEU A 9 -10.04 4.07 -26.79
C LEU A 9 -8.72 3.30 -26.87
N GLN A 10 -8.73 1.99 -26.59
CA GLN A 10 -7.54 1.14 -26.73
C GLN A 10 -7.02 1.13 -28.17
N ILE A 11 -7.90 0.99 -29.17
CA ILE A 11 -7.53 1.03 -30.59
C ILE A 11 -6.95 2.39 -30.97
N LEU A 12 -7.61 3.49 -30.60
CA LEU A 12 -7.12 4.84 -30.88
C LEU A 12 -5.76 5.10 -30.21
N THR A 13 -5.59 4.66 -28.96
CA THR A 13 -4.31 4.75 -28.24
C THR A 13 -3.20 4.05 -29.02
N VAL A 14 -3.44 2.82 -29.48
CA VAL A 14 -2.47 2.05 -30.27
C VAL A 14 -2.15 2.72 -31.61
N LEU A 15 -3.16 3.24 -32.32
CA LEU A 15 -2.92 3.94 -33.60
C LEU A 15 -2.01 5.15 -33.41
N ILE A 16 -2.20 5.91 -32.34
CA ILE A 16 -1.36 7.06 -32.04
C ILE A 16 0.06 6.61 -31.63
N GLU A 17 0.18 5.58 -30.77
CA GLU A 17 1.48 5.01 -30.42
C GLU A 17 2.25 4.44 -31.63
N LEU A 18 1.55 4.03 -32.70
CA LEU A 18 2.12 3.62 -33.99
C LEU A 18 2.49 4.80 -34.92
N GLY A 19 2.28 6.04 -34.48
CA GLY A 19 2.65 7.26 -35.21
C GLY A 19 1.57 7.81 -36.14
N VAL A 20 0.32 7.36 -36.01
CA VAL A 20 -0.81 8.01 -36.71
C VAL A 20 -1.09 9.35 -36.03
N ASN A 21 -0.98 10.44 -36.78
CA ASN A 21 -1.22 11.79 -36.26
C ASN A 21 -2.67 11.93 -35.80
N TYR A 22 -2.86 12.32 -34.54
CA TYR A 22 -4.19 12.44 -33.94
C TYR A 22 -5.12 13.39 -34.72
N ALA A 23 -4.59 14.44 -35.36
CA ALA A 23 -5.39 15.36 -36.17
C ALA A 23 -6.06 14.70 -37.38
N GLN A 24 -5.57 13.53 -37.83
CA GLN A 24 -6.21 12.73 -38.89
C GLN A 24 -7.35 11.85 -38.36
N LEU A 25 -7.33 11.53 -37.06
CA LEU A 25 -8.32 10.68 -36.40
C LEU A 25 -9.49 11.51 -35.84
N ASP A 26 -9.22 12.73 -35.39
CA ASP A 26 -10.20 13.62 -34.76
C ASP A 26 -10.09 15.04 -35.31
N GLU A 27 -10.70 15.27 -36.47
CA GLU A 27 -10.80 16.60 -37.08
C GLU A 27 -11.51 17.57 -36.12
N GLU A 28 -10.89 18.73 -35.89
CA GLU A 28 -11.34 19.77 -34.94
C GLU A 28 -11.39 19.37 -33.45
N PHE A 29 -10.80 18.23 -33.08
CA PHE A 29 -10.75 17.74 -31.69
C PHE A 29 -12.14 17.53 -31.07
N ARG A 30 -13.14 17.14 -31.86
CA ARG A 30 -14.53 16.97 -31.39
C ARG A 30 -14.65 15.76 -30.48
N PHE A 31 -14.02 14.64 -30.85
CA PHE A 31 -14.00 13.43 -30.04
C PHE A 31 -13.32 13.69 -28.70
N LEU A 32 -12.16 14.37 -28.69
CA LEU A 32 -11.47 14.75 -27.47
C LEU A 32 -12.37 15.58 -26.54
N LYS A 33 -13.06 16.61 -27.06
CA LYS A 33 -14.00 17.41 -26.27
C LYS A 33 -15.12 16.57 -25.66
N THR A 34 -15.66 15.61 -26.39
CA THR A 34 -16.67 14.68 -25.86
C THR A 34 -16.11 13.82 -24.73
N LEU A 35 -14.88 13.32 -24.86
CA LEU A 35 -14.24 12.53 -23.79
C LEU A 35 -13.94 13.38 -22.54
N MET A 36 -13.52 14.64 -22.70
CA MET A 36 -13.31 15.55 -21.57
C MET A 36 -14.62 15.81 -20.82
N ALA A 37 -15.70 16.13 -21.54
CA ALA A 37 -17.02 16.29 -20.96
C ALA A 37 -17.53 15.00 -20.29
N GLN A 38 -17.23 13.83 -20.87
CA GLN A 38 -17.55 12.54 -20.26
C GLN A 38 -16.79 12.37 -18.94
N CYS A 39 -15.49 12.67 -18.90
CA CYS A 39 -14.68 12.60 -17.69
C CYS A 39 -15.19 13.53 -16.58
N GLU A 40 -15.62 14.75 -16.93
CA GLU A 40 -16.29 15.67 -16.00
C GLU A 40 -17.63 15.10 -15.51
N SER A 41 -18.42 14.51 -16.39
CA SER A 41 -19.71 13.91 -16.03
C SER A 41 -19.56 12.71 -15.07
N LEU A 42 -18.46 11.97 -15.13
CA LEU A 42 -18.16 10.86 -14.22
C LEU A 42 -18.05 11.31 -12.76
N GLN A 43 -17.75 12.59 -12.53
CA GLN A 43 -17.69 13.19 -11.19
C GLN A 43 -19.08 13.31 -10.55
N HIS A 44 -20.11 13.53 -11.36
CA HIS A 44 -21.47 13.85 -10.90
C HIS A 44 -22.44 12.68 -11.01
N SER A 45 -22.23 11.80 -12.00
CA SER A 45 -23.20 10.75 -12.35
C SER A 45 -23.34 9.63 -11.31
N ASN A 46 -22.40 9.51 -10.35
CA ASN A 46 -22.46 8.51 -9.28
C ASN A 46 -22.61 9.07 -7.86
N ALA A 47 -22.67 10.39 -7.67
CA ALA A 47 -23.06 10.96 -6.38
C ALA A 47 -24.49 10.53 -5.96
N THR A 48 -25.32 10.12 -6.93
CA THR A 48 -26.70 9.63 -6.75
C THR A 48 -26.86 8.11 -6.88
N ALA A 49 -25.84 7.38 -7.34
CA ALA A 49 -25.88 5.92 -7.53
C ALA A 49 -25.25 5.11 -6.39
N SER A 50 -24.88 5.79 -5.29
CA SER A 50 -24.24 5.23 -4.08
C SER A 50 -25.04 4.14 -3.33
N TYR A 51 -26.20 3.72 -3.84
CA TYR A 51 -27.05 2.69 -3.22
C TYR A 51 -27.10 1.34 -3.95
N ASN A 52 -26.53 1.20 -5.15
CA ASN A 52 -26.60 -0.06 -5.92
C ASN A 52 -25.22 -0.69 -6.16
N HIS A 53 -24.77 -1.50 -5.20
CA HIS A 53 -23.50 -2.23 -5.16
C HIS A 53 -23.25 -3.29 -6.27
N GLN A 54 -24.03 -3.34 -7.36
CA GLN A 54 -23.96 -4.47 -8.31
C GLN A 54 -23.94 -4.14 -9.81
N THR A 55 -23.92 -2.87 -10.23
CA THR A 55 -23.72 -2.53 -11.65
C THR A 55 -22.24 -2.48 -12.02
N SER A 56 -21.67 -3.66 -12.29
CA SER A 56 -20.33 -3.99 -12.83
C SER A 56 -19.21 -2.92 -12.72
N SER A 57 -18.58 -2.82 -11.54
CA SER A 57 -17.38 -2.00 -11.28
C SER A 57 -16.24 -2.22 -12.30
N LYS A 58 -16.10 -3.44 -12.82
CA LYS A 58 -15.01 -3.83 -13.73
C LYS A 58 -15.05 -3.10 -15.08
N ASN A 59 -16.22 -2.96 -15.70
CA ASN A 59 -16.33 -2.35 -17.03
C ASN A 59 -16.07 -0.84 -16.98
N VAL A 60 -16.46 -0.20 -15.88
CA VAL A 60 -16.21 1.22 -15.66
C VAL A 60 -14.74 1.47 -15.33
N SER A 61 -14.13 0.63 -14.49
CA SER A 61 -12.69 0.64 -14.22
C SER A 61 -11.85 0.49 -15.50
N GLU A 62 -12.22 -0.43 -16.41
CA GLU A 62 -11.51 -0.57 -17.70
C GLU A 62 -11.68 0.67 -18.59
N LEU A 63 -12.88 1.27 -18.62
CA LEU A 63 -13.14 2.49 -19.36
C LEU A 63 -12.31 3.66 -18.83
N VAL A 64 -12.33 3.91 -17.52
CA VAL A 64 -11.58 5.01 -16.88
C VAL A 64 -10.07 4.82 -17.12
N SER A 65 -9.55 3.60 -16.96
CA SER A 65 -8.16 3.32 -17.28
C SER A 65 -7.83 3.58 -18.75
N SER A 66 -8.72 3.22 -19.67
CA SER A 66 -8.53 3.44 -21.11
C SER A 66 -8.59 4.93 -21.47
N LEU A 67 -9.45 5.72 -20.82
CA LEU A 67 -9.52 7.18 -20.98
C LEU A 67 -8.19 7.84 -20.59
N PHE A 68 -7.68 7.53 -19.39
CA PHE A 68 -6.43 8.13 -18.91
C PHE A 68 -5.20 7.68 -19.72
N LYS A 69 -5.16 6.42 -20.19
CA LYS A 69 -4.12 5.99 -21.14
C LYS A 69 -4.15 6.80 -22.43
N PHE A 70 -5.34 7.01 -22.98
CA PHE A 70 -5.52 7.81 -24.19
C PHE A 70 -5.06 9.26 -23.99
N PHE A 71 -5.50 9.91 -22.90
CA PHE A 71 -5.09 11.29 -22.58
C PHE A 71 -3.57 11.42 -22.40
N ILE A 72 -2.93 10.44 -21.75
CA ILE A 72 -1.47 10.42 -21.58
C ILE A 72 -0.77 10.36 -22.94
N VAL A 73 -1.23 9.51 -23.87
CA VAL A 73 -0.61 9.42 -25.20
C VAL A 73 -0.72 10.75 -25.95
N LEU A 74 -1.83 11.48 -25.81
CA LEU A 74 -2.00 12.83 -26.36
C LEU A 74 -1.05 13.88 -25.75
N THR A 75 -0.41 13.59 -24.61
CA THR A 75 0.67 14.45 -24.06
C THR A 75 2.00 14.32 -24.78
N TYR A 76 2.16 13.30 -25.63
CA TYR A 76 3.32 13.13 -26.49
C TYR A 76 3.05 13.62 -27.92
N GLU A 77 1.79 13.63 -28.35
CA GLU A 77 1.38 14.08 -29.68
C GLU A 77 1.54 15.58 -29.85
N ARG A 78 2.21 15.98 -30.93
CA ARG A 78 2.40 17.39 -31.29
C ARG A 78 1.23 17.89 -32.12
N LYS A 79 0.69 19.05 -31.78
CA LYS A 79 -0.30 19.74 -32.59
C LYS A 79 0.38 20.19 -33.89
N SER A 80 -0.11 19.72 -35.03
CA SER A 80 0.39 20.15 -36.35
C SER A 80 -0.01 21.61 -36.60
N SER A 81 0.81 22.59 -36.20
CA SER A 81 0.64 23.98 -36.60
C SER A 81 1.47 24.29 -37.84
N ALA A 82 0.83 24.81 -38.89
CA ALA A 82 1.45 25.23 -40.15
C ALA A 82 2.31 26.52 -40.04
N SER A 83 2.50 27.08 -38.84
CA SER A 83 3.33 28.27 -38.61
C SER A 83 4.66 27.89 -37.96
N SER A 84 5.75 28.24 -38.64
CA SER A 84 7.15 27.96 -38.35
C SER A 84 7.73 28.70 -37.13
N THR A 85 7.12 28.57 -35.95
CA THR A 85 7.70 29.09 -34.70
C THR A 85 7.81 28.02 -33.62
N LEU A 86 8.96 28.05 -32.95
CA LEU A 86 9.65 27.07 -32.10
C LEU A 86 8.92 26.43 -30.89
N GLU A 87 7.59 26.47 -30.78
CA GLU A 87 6.88 25.78 -29.69
C GLU A 87 5.84 24.80 -30.25
N ALA A 88 6.27 23.57 -30.51
CA ALA A 88 5.35 22.47 -30.84
C ALA A 88 4.50 22.15 -29.60
N LYS A 89 3.36 22.83 -29.45
CA LYS A 89 2.39 22.56 -28.39
C LYS A 89 1.84 21.15 -28.57
N THR A 90 1.82 20.38 -27.49
CA THR A 90 1.18 19.06 -27.50
C THR A 90 -0.34 19.19 -27.57
N VAL A 91 -1.03 18.10 -27.91
CA VAL A 91 -2.51 18.09 -27.96
C VAL A 91 -3.09 18.30 -26.56
N LEU A 92 -2.53 17.63 -25.56
CA LEU A 92 -2.77 17.86 -24.14
C LEU A 92 -1.45 18.08 -23.41
N THR A 93 -1.47 18.78 -22.30
CA THR A 93 -0.34 18.87 -21.37
C THR A 93 -0.48 17.83 -20.26
N LEU A 94 0.64 17.39 -19.69
CA LEU A 94 0.60 16.46 -18.55
C LEU A 94 -0.14 17.07 -17.35
N SER A 95 0.02 18.38 -17.13
CA SER A 95 -0.66 19.09 -16.04
C SER A 95 -2.18 19.07 -16.19
N GLU A 96 -2.72 19.19 -17.41
CA GLU A 96 -4.17 19.03 -17.67
C GLU A 96 -4.66 17.63 -17.31
N VAL A 97 -3.90 16.58 -17.67
CA VAL A 97 -4.29 15.20 -17.37
C VAL A 97 -4.20 14.89 -15.87
N VAL A 98 -3.16 15.40 -15.18
CA VAL A 98 -3.05 15.29 -13.73
C VAL A 98 -4.22 16.02 -13.06
N HIS A 99 -4.53 17.23 -13.49
CA HIS A 99 -5.67 17.99 -12.97
C HIS A 99 -6.99 17.23 -13.13
N LEU A 100 -7.23 16.59 -14.27
CA LEU A 100 -8.43 15.76 -14.48
C LEU A 100 -8.53 14.61 -13.47
N ALA A 101 -7.40 13.95 -13.15
CA ALA A 101 -7.38 12.91 -12.13
C ALA A 101 -7.65 13.50 -10.73
N GLU A 102 -7.10 14.67 -10.42
CA GLU A 102 -7.33 15.35 -9.13
C GLU A 102 -8.79 15.74 -8.94
N VAL A 103 -9.41 16.31 -9.98
CA VAL A 103 -10.82 16.70 -9.96
C VAL A 103 -11.72 15.46 -9.89
N LEU A 104 -11.40 14.41 -10.64
CA LEU A 104 -12.12 13.13 -10.53
C LEU A 104 -12.10 12.61 -9.09
N ALA A 105 -10.94 12.63 -8.44
CA ALA A 105 -10.82 12.15 -7.08
C ALA A 105 -11.46 13.07 -6.04
N ALA A 106 -11.51 14.38 -6.30
CA ALA A 106 -12.24 15.35 -5.48
C ALA A 106 -13.78 15.21 -5.61
N GLY A 107 -14.27 14.60 -6.70
CA GLY A 107 -15.69 14.38 -6.98
C GLY A 107 -16.37 13.35 -6.05
N GLY A 108 -15.66 12.72 -5.12
CA GLY A 108 -16.24 11.77 -4.16
C GLY A 108 -16.67 10.43 -4.79
N VAL A 109 -16.13 10.11 -5.98
CA VAL A 109 -16.38 8.85 -6.68
C VAL A 109 -15.68 7.67 -5.98
N ASP A 110 -16.15 6.44 -6.25
CA ASP A 110 -15.53 5.23 -5.72
C ASP A 110 -14.05 5.13 -6.11
N VAL A 111 -13.19 5.01 -5.10
CA VAL A 111 -11.73 5.06 -5.29
C VAL A 111 -11.24 3.87 -6.11
N ASP A 112 -11.82 2.69 -5.90
CA ASP A 112 -11.38 1.47 -6.55
C ASP A 112 -11.78 1.38 -8.02
N SER A 113 -12.96 1.90 -8.37
CA SER A 113 -13.52 1.81 -9.72
C SER A 113 -13.17 3.02 -10.60
N PHE A 114 -12.81 4.17 -10.02
CA PHE A 114 -12.56 5.40 -10.77
C PHE A 114 -11.18 5.98 -10.52
N VAL A 115 -10.82 6.24 -9.26
CA VAL A 115 -9.59 6.98 -8.93
C VAL A 115 -8.34 6.12 -9.20
N VAL A 116 -8.29 4.91 -8.66
CA VAL A 116 -7.15 3.99 -8.86
C VAL A 116 -6.94 3.68 -10.35
N PRO A 117 -7.98 3.37 -11.16
CA PRO A 117 -7.83 3.15 -12.59
C PRO A 117 -7.38 4.39 -13.39
N ALA A 118 -7.73 5.60 -12.95
CA ALA A 118 -7.26 6.86 -13.53
C ALA A 118 -5.78 7.13 -13.19
N LEU A 119 -5.38 6.88 -11.93
CA LEU A 119 -4.03 7.13 -11.44
C LEU A 119 -3.02 6.11 -11.95
N ALA A 120 -3.38 4.84 -12.11
CA ALA A 120 -2.44 3.79 -12.52
C ALA A 120 -1.68 4.12 -13.83
N PRO A 121 -2.35 4.52 -14.94
CA PRO A 121 -1.67 4.96 -16.15
C PRO A 121 -0.73 6.16 -15.92
N LEU A 122 -1.16 7.15 -15.11
CA LEU A 122 -0.37 8.35 -14.80
C LEU A 122 0.91 7.99 -14.04
N ILE A 123 0.82 7.13 -13.04
CA ILE A 123 1.97 6.67 -12.26
C ILE A 123 2.96 5.92 -13.15
N ILE A 124 2.48 5.02 -14.01
CA ILE A 124 3.32 4.30 -14.98
C ILE A 124 4.00 5.29 -15.94
N ASP A 125 3.28 6.27 -16.46
CA ASP A 125 3.86 7.24 -17.39
C ASP A 125 4.93 8.11 -16.70
N ILE A 126 4.61 8.72 -15.56
CA ILE A 126 5.46 9.69 -14.87
C ILE A 126 6.72 9.04 -14.30
N TYR A 127 6.57 7.91 -13.60
CA TYR A 127 7.69 7.29 -12.86
C TYR A 127 8.43 6.23 -13.68
N VAL A 128 7.76 5.54 -14.62
CA VAL A 128 8.41 4.46 -15.39
C VAL A 128 8.81 4.94 -16.79
N ARG A 129 7.85 5.39 -17.60
CA ARG A 129 8.09 5.72 -19.01
C ARG A 129 8.94 6.99 -19.17
N ARG A 130 8.50 8.09 -18.54
CA ARG A 130 9.25 9.36 -18.48
C ARG A 130 10.52 9.21 -17.64
N GLY A 131 10.45 8.46 -16.53
CA GLY A 131 11.61 8.13 -15.71
C GLY A 131 12.76 7.53 -16.54
N ALA A 132 12.50 6.45 -17.28
CA ALA A 132 13.52 5.81 -18.13
C ALA A 132 14.15 6.77 -19.16
N ARG A 133 13.34 7.64 -19.77
CA ARG A 133 13.81 8.65 -20.73
C ARG A 133 14.70 9.69 -20.05
N TYR A 134 14.26 10.24 -18.92
CA TYR A 134 14.96 11.34 -18.25
C TYR A 134 16.17 10.88 -17.44
N HIS A 135 16.17 9.67 -16.86
CA HIS A 135 17.36 9.07 -16.26
C HIS A 135 18.50 8.93 -17.26
N SER A 136 18.18 8.55 -18.50
CA SER A 136 19.17 8.47 -19.58
C SER A 136 19.79 9.83 -19.87
N ALA A 137 18.98 10.89 -19.89
CA ALA A 137 19.44 12.27 -20.09
C ALA A 137 20.30 12.78 -18.91
N LEU A 138 19.89 12.50 -17.67
CA LEU A 138 20.65 12.85 -16.46
C LEU A 138 22.04 12.22 -16.48
N ARG A 139 22.16 10.96 -16.89
CA ARG A 139 23.45 10.25 -16.98
C ARG A 139 24.43 10.93 -17.95
N ILE A 140 23.94 11.40 -19.09
CA ILE A 140 24.75 12.08 -20.11
C ILE A 140 25.23 13.45 -19.59
N ASN A 141 24.36 14.21 -18.93
CA ASN A 141 24.71 15.50 -18.34
C ASN A 141 25.76 15.39 -17.23
N VAL A 142 25.69 14.33 -16.40
CA VAL A 142 26.67 14.06 -15.33
C VAL A 142 28.05 13.69 -15.90
N LEU A 143 28.12 13.01 -17.05
CA LEU A 143 29.38 12.60 -17.69
C LEU A 143 30.12 13.74 -18.41
N ASN A 144 29.41 14.80 -18.82
CA ASN A 144 29.96 15.88 -19.65
C ASN A 144 30.31 17.17 -18.88
N SER A 145 30.46 17.10 -17.57
CA SER A 145 31.01 18.19 -16.74
C SER A 145 32.53 18.04 -16.67
N PRO A 146 33.38 18.85 -17.35
CA PRO A 146 33.20 20.27 -17.67
C PRO A 146 33.49 20.65 -19.13
N GLN A 147 33.01 21.84 -19.54
CA GLN A 147 33.20 22.48 -20.85
C GLN A 147 32.41 21.83 -22.00
N GLU A 148 31.26 22.41 -22.34
CA GLU A 148 31.08 23.03 -23.67
C GLU A 148 29.73 23.75 -23.77
N LYS A 149 29.80 24.94 -24.38
CA LYS A 149 28.66 25.81 -24.71
C LYS A 149 27.72 25.07 -25.66
N LEU A 150 26.41 24.91 -25.35
CA LEU A 150 25.45 24.46 -26.37
C LEU A 150 23.97 24.81 -26.07
N SER A 151 23.39 25.56 -27.02
CA SER A 151 22.05 25.52 -27.64
C SER A 151 20.76 25.49 -26.81
N ASP A 152 19.71 26.13 -27.35
CA ASP A 152 18.30 26.13 -26.89
C ASP A 152 17.72 24.72 -26.63
N LEU A 153 18.25 23.67 -27.30
CA LEU A 153 17.91 22.27 -27.07
C LEU A 153 18.24 21.78 -25.64
N ASN A 154 19.32 22.29 -25.04
CA ASN A 154 19.65 21.99 -23.64
C ASN A 154 18.73 22.75 -22.68
N ALA A 155 18.29 23.96 -23.03
CA ALA A 155 17.33 24.73 -22.24
C ALA A 155 15.95 24.06 -22.20
N GLN A 156 15.46 23.54 -23.34
CA GLN A 156 14.21 22.79 -23.38
C GLN A 156 14.31 21.47 -22.58
N LEU A 157 15.41 20.74 -22.70
CA LEU A 157 15.61 19.51 -21.91
C LEU A 157 15.66 19.79 -20.40
N LEU A 158 16.33 20.87 -19.99
CA LEU A 158 16.37 21.29 -18.59
C LEU A 158 14.99 21.68 -18.06
N LYS A 159 14.18 22.37 -18.89
CA LYS A 159 12.79 22.67 -18.57
C LYS A 159 11.96 21.39 -18.43
N ASP A 160 12.06 20.47 -19.39
CA ASP A 160 11.34 19.19 -19.37
C ASP A 160 11.72 18.33 -18.15
N LEU A 161 13.00 18.35 -17.74
CA LEU A 161 13.49 17.70 -16.53
C LEU A 161 12.90 18.35 -15.27
N HIS A 162 12.92 19.68 -15.19
CA HIS A 162 12.33 20.41 -14.08
C HIS A 162 10.83 20.12 -13.95
N ASP A 163 10.10 20.20 -15.06
CA ASP A 163 8.68 19.89 -15.11
C ASP A 163 8.44 18.44 -14.68
N TRP A 164 9.20 17.48 -15.18
CA TRP A 164 9.09 16.08 -14.75
C TRP A 164 9.31 15.89 -13.25
N THR A 165 10.32 16.53 -12.66
CA THR A 165 10.54 16.49 -11.20
C THR A 165 9.37 17.10 -10.43
N ALA A 166 8.81 18.21 -10.90
CA ALA A 166 7.66 18.85 -10.28
C ALA A 166 6.42 17.94 -10.33
N HIS A 167 6.15 17.30 -11.47
CA HIS A 167 5.02 16.37 -11.60
C HIS A 167 5.16 15.15 -10.69
N ARG A 168 6.37 14.59 -10.52
CA ARG A 168 6.63 13.51 -9.56
C ARG A 168 6.33 13.93 -8.13
N GLU A 169 6.73 15.13 -7.74
CA GLU A 169 6.49 15.65 -6.39
C GLU A 169 5.01 15.94 -6.15
N VAL A 170 4.33 16.54 -7.12
CA VAL A 170 2.87 16.78 -7.06
C VAL A 170 2.10 15.47 -6.95
N MET A 171 2.42 14.46 -7.76
CA MET A 171 1.75 13.16 -7.69
C MET A 171 1.93 12.47 -6.33
N LEU A 172 3.13 12.52 -5.75
CA LEU A 172 3.37 11.93 -4.43
C LEU A 172 2.58 12.68 -3.35
N ARG A 173 2.61 14.01 -3.35
CA ARG A 173 1.86 14.86 -2.41
C ARG A 173 0.35 14.77 -2.59
N PHE A 174 -0.11 14.40 -3.78
CA PHE A 174 -1.52 14.12 -4.02
C PHE A 174 -1.93 12.75 -3.45
N LEU A 175 -1.08 11.73 -3.62
CA LEU A 175 -1.34 10.37 -3.15
C LEU A 175 -1.37 10.27 -1.62
N LEU A 176 -0.39 10.88 -0.93
CA LEU A 176 -0.19 10.63 0.50
C LEU A 176 -1.35 11.11 1.39
N PRO A 177 -1.79 12.37 1.36
CA PRO A 177 -2.83 12.83 2.30
C PRO A 177 -4.21 12.24 1.98
N LYS A 178 -4.50 12.01 0.70
CA LYS A 178 -5.85 11.63 0.24
C LYS A 178 -6.04 10.12 0.13
N PHE A 179 -4.99 9.38 -0.21
CA PHE A 179 -5.11 7.97 -0.58
C PHE A 179 -4.30 6.99 0.24
N ILE A 180 -3.53 7.45 1.24
CA ILE A 180 -2.79 6.54 2.14
C ILE A 180 -3.70 5.52 2.83
N GLN A 181 -4.97 5.85 3.06
CA GLN A 181 -5.94 4.92 3.65
C GLN A 181 -6.34 3.76 2.73
N TYR A 182 -6.04 3.81 1.42
CA TYR A 182 -6.43 2.81 0.43
C TYR A 182 -5.22 1.95 -0.01
N PRO A 183 -5.18 0.66 0.38
CA PRO A 183 -4.03 -0.22 0.15
C PRO A 183 -3.68 -0.43 -1.33
N LYS A 184 -4.66 -0.34 -2.24
CA LYS A 184 -4.41 -0.46 -3.68
C LYS A 184 -3.47 0.62 -4.24
N THR A 185 -3.31 1.73 -3.54
CA THR A 185 -2.36 2.78 -3.94
C THR A 185 -0.93 2.51 -3.48
N PHE A 186 -0.70 1.53 -2.61
CA PHE A 186 0.64 1.23 -2.09
C PHE A 186 1.58 0.67 -3.15
N ASP A 187 1.05 0.02 -4.18
CA ASP A 187 1.86 -0.37 -5.34
C ASP A 187 2.34 0.88 -6.12
N PHE A 188 1.58 1.98 -6.13
CA PHE A 188 2.04 3.26 -6.70
C PHE A 188 3.17 3.88 -5.86
N LEU A 189 3.05 3.83 -4.53
CA LEU A 189 4.10 4.29 -3.63
C LEU A 189 5.39 3.46 -3.78
N CYS A 190 5.27 2.15 -4.00
CA CYS A 190 6.41 1.30 -4.31
C CYS A 190 7.13 1.74 -5.60
N VAL A 191 6.37 2.04 -6.66
CA VAL A 191 6.93 2.56 -7.93
C VAL A 191 7.63 3.90 -7.71
N ALA A 192 7.04 4.80 -6.94
CA ALA A 192 7.65 6.10 -6.63
C ALA A 192 8.97 5.96 -5.85
N LEU A 193 9.04 5.00 -4.91
CA LEU A 193 10.27 4.69 -4.17
C LEU A 193 11.36 4.09 -5.07
N GLU A 194 11.00 3.18 -5.97
CA GLU A 194 11.94 2.58 -6.92
C GLU A 194 12.53 3.62 -7.87
N ASP A 195 11.70 4.47 -8.46
CA ASP A 195 12.15 5.53 -9.35
C ASP A 195 13.01 6.57 -8.63
N ALA A 196 12.69 6.91 -7.36
CA ALA A 196 13.54 7.77 -6.53
C ALA A 196 14.93 7.13 -6.28
N SER A 197 14.97 5.84 -5.95
CA SER A 197 16.22 5.09 -5.78
C SER A 197 17.05 5.02 -7.06
N LEU A 198 16.40 4.84 -8.22
CA LEU A 198 17.07 4.86 -9.52
C LEU A 198 17.64 6.25 -9.83
N THR A 199 16.88 7.31 -9.52
CA THR A 199 17.32 8.71 -9.72
C THR A 199 18.60 8.98 -8.91
N ASP A 200 18.62 8.65 -7.62
CA ASP A 200 19.78 8.84 -6.75
C ASP A 200 21.00 8.05 -7.26
N THR A 201 20.77 6.82 -7.74
CA THR A 201 21.83 5.97 -8.32
C THR A 201 22.44 6.60 -9.57
N VAL A 202 21.61 7.17 -10.46
CA VAL A 202 22.08 7.85 -11.67
C VAL A 202 22.88 9.10 -11.35
N LEU A 203 22.45 9.85 -10.33
CA LEU A 203 23.11 11.07 -9.88
C LEU A 203 24.34 10.83 -8.99
N LYS A 204 24.64 9.57 -8.65
CA LYS A 204 25.74 9.18 -7.75
C LYS A 204 25.68 9.91 -6.40
N VAL A 205 24.47 10.18 -5.90
CA VAL A 205 24.28 10.82 -4.59
C VAL A 205 24.81 9.86 -3.52
N THR A 206 25.80 10.30 -2.75
CA THR A 206 26.35 9.52 -1.65
C THR A 206 25.35 9.46 -0.50
N PHE A 207 25.12 8.28 0.06
CA PHE A 207 24.08 8.07 1.09
C PHE A 207 24.29 8.83 2.41
N GLU A 208 25.50 9.35 2.66
CA GLU A 208 25.81 10.15 3.85
C GLU A 208 25.18 11.55 3.81
N SER A 209 24.75 12.03 2.64
CA SER A 209 24.18 13.37 2.48
C SER A 209 22.66 13.40 2.66
N GLY A 210 22.11 12.59 3.58
CA GLY A 210 20.69 12.25 3.79
C GLY A 210 19.62 13.21 3.25
N GLU A 211 19.70 14.52 3.50
CA GLU A 211 18.76 15.53 2.98
C GLU A 211 18.73 15.68 1.45
N SER A 212 19.80 15.30 0.76
CA SER A 212 19.95 15.38 -0.71
C SER A 212 19.50 14.11 -1.44
N SER A 213 19.23 13.00 -0.75
CA SER A 213 18.71 11.78 -1.37
C SER A 213 17.21 11.89 -1.56
N LEU A 214 16.76 11.79 -2.82
CA LEU A 214 15.35 11.80 -3.17
C LEU A 214 14.64 10.55 -2.62
N ALA A 215 15.31 9.39 -2.66
CA ALA A 215 14.78 8.14 -2.12
C ALA A 215 14.53 8.24 -0.62
N TYR A 216 15.49 8.78 0.13
CA TYR A 216 15.37 9.00 1.58
C TYR A 216 14.21 9.95 1.92
N ARG A 217 14.12 11.08 1.21
CA ARG A 217 13.05 12.07 1.41
C ARG A 217 11.68 11.45 1.18
N ASN A 218 11.48 10.79 0.04
CA ASN A 218 10.22 10.15 -0.30
C ASN A 218 9.87 9.03 0.68
N ALA A 219 10.85 8.23 1.10
CA ALA A 219 10.63 7.17 2.08
C ALA A 219 10.21 7.71 3.44
N THR A 220 10.84 8.78 3.91
CA THR A 220 10.49 9.43 5.19
C THR A 220 9.07 9.98 5.15
N GLU A 221 8.68 10.62 4.05
CA GLU A 221 7.33 11.17 3.86
C GLU A 221 6.28 10.05 3.82
N ILE A 222 6.50 9.01 2.99
CA ILE A 222 5.62 7.84 2.89
C ILE A 222 5.47 7.15 4.25
N LEU A 223 6.59 6.93 4.94
CA LEU A 223 6.63 6.26 6.23
C LEU A 223 5.83 7.05 7.28
N GLY A 224 5.97 8.38 7.35
CA GLY A 224 5.24 9.21 8.30
C GLY A 224 3.72 9.07 8.14
N HIS A 225 3.23 9.18 6.90
CA HIS A 225 1.81 8.98 6.61
C HIS A 225 1.35 7.54 6.87
N PHE A 226 2.15 6.55 6.49
CA PHE A 226 1.82 5.13 6.66
C PHE A 226 1.76 4.73 8.14
N LEU A 227 2.73 5.15 8.95
CA LEU A 227 2.76 4.88 10.39
C LEU A 227 1.64 5.61 11.13
N SER A 228 1.31 6.85 10.75
CA SER A 228 0.12 7.53 11.27
C SER A 228 -1.16 6.74 10.93
N GLY A 229 -1.29 6.25 9.69
CA GLY A 229 -2.43 5.44 9.28
C GLY A 229 -2.57 4.13 10.06
N LEU A 230 -1.45 3.45 10.34
CA LEU A 230 -1.42 2.28 11.21
C LEU A 230 -1.76 2.60 12.66
N ALA A 231 -1.23 3.71 13.20
CA ALA A 231 -1.46 4.16 14.58
C ALA A 231 -2.93 4.48 14.84
N ASP A 232 -3.60 5.08 13.87
CA ASP A 232 -5.00 5.49 13.95
C ASP A 232 -5.97 4.43 13.43
N CYS A 233 -5.44 3.32 12.89
CA CYS A 233 -6.22 2.25 12.24
C CYS A 233 -7.17 2.80 11.16
N SER A 234 -6.73 3.84 10.44
CA SER A 234 -7.48 4.48 9.36
C SER A 234 -7.33 3.76 8.02
N LEU A 235 -6.38 2.83 7.91
CA LEU A 235 -6.18 2.00 6.72
C LEU A 235 -7.36 1.05 6.51
N ILE A 236 -7.86 0.99 5.28
CA ILE A 236 -8.98 0.14 4.86
C ILE A 236 -8.42 -1.27 4.59
N LEU A 237 -8.15 -2.03 5.65
CA LEU A 237 -7.62 -3.40 5.60
C LEU A 237 -8.75 -4.41 5.83
N ASP A 238 -9.53 -4.67 4.79
CA ASP A 238 -10.75 -5.48 4.90
C ASP A 238 -10.57 -6.91 4.34
N CYS A 239 -9.46 -7.18 3.63
CA CYS A 239 -9.14 -8.51 3.12
C CYS A 239 -7.63 -8.81 3.08
N CYS A 240 -7.26 -10.06 2.78
CA CYS A 240 -5.85 -10.46 2.63
C CYS A 240 -5.12 -9.67 1.55
N GLY A 241 -5.78 -9.35 0.43
CA GLY A 241 -5.15 -8.59 -0.65
C GLY A 241 -4.71 -7.19 -0.22
N ASP A 242 -5.47 -6.57 0.70
CA ASP A 242 -5.15 -5.28 1.29
C ASP A 242 -3.92 -5.37 2.19
N VAL A 243 -3.88 -6.39 3.06
CA VAL A 243 -2.72 -6.68 3.91
C VAL A 243 -1.49 -6.97 3.06
N ASP A 244 -1.61 -7.76 1.99
CA ASP A 244 -0.50 -8.06 1.09
C ASP A 244 0.06 -6.81 0.40
N ALA A 245 -0.79 -5.84 0.05
CA ALA A 245 -0.36 -4.56 -0.50
C ALA A 245 0.46 -3.76 0.54
N CYS A 246 0.02 -3.72 1.81
CA CYS A 246 0.81 -3.15 2.90
C CYS A 246 2.17 -3.82 3.04
N LEU A 247 2.20 -5.15 2.98
CA LEU A 247 3.43 -5.92 3.15
C LEU A 247 4.42 -5.71 2.00
N ARG A 248 3.93 -5.48 0.77
CA ARG A 248 4.81 -5.07 -0.35
C ARG A 248 5.46 -3.73 -0.07
N LEU A 249 4.71 -2.74 0.42
CA LEU A 249 5.25 -1.44 0.79
C LEU A 249 6.23 -1.54 1.96
N VAL A 250 5.86 -2.25 3.03
CA VAL A 250 6.73 -2.55 4.18
C VAL A 250 8.05 -3.17 3.72
N LYS A 251 8.00 -4.13 2.79
CA LYS A 251 9.21 -4.75 2.25
C LYS A 251 10.12 -3.75 1.56
N ARG A 252 9.57 -2.76 0.86
CA ARG A 252 10.34 -1.69 0.22
C ARG A 252 10.90 -0.69 1.23
N LEU A 253 10.10 -0.27 2.20
CA LEU A 253 10.53 0.65 3.26
C LEU A 253 11.60 0.03 4.17
N ALA A 254 11.49 -1.26 4.45
CA ALA A 254 12.47 -2.02 5.22
C ALA A 254 13.67 -2.48 4.39
N SER A 255 13.61 -2.41 3.04
CA SER A 255 14.69 -2.90 2.17
C SER A 255 15.22 -1.94 1.10
N PRO A 256 15.91 -0.87 1.51
CA PRO A 256 16.37 0.16 0.58
C PRO A 256 17.87 0.52 0.75
N PRO A 257 18.45 1.32 -0.17
CA PRO A 257 19.85 1.71 -0.09
C PRO A 257 20.15 2.86 0.90
N TRP A 258 19.20 3.36 1.69
CA TRP A 258 19.40 4.45 2.65
C TRP A 258 20.01 4.00 4.00
N PRO A 259 20.64 4.89 4.80
CA PRO A 259 21.43 4.51 5.97
C PRO A 259 20.63 3.66 6.97
N THR A 260 21.06 2.40 7.13
CA THR A 260 20.31 1.35 7.84
C THR A 260 20.32 1.48 9.36
N ALA A 261 21.04 2.42 9.96
CA ALA A 261 21.13 2.51 11.42
C ALA A 261 20.05 3.45 12.00
N THR A 262 20.12 4.75 11.67
CA THR A 262 19.26 5.77 12.28
C THR A 262 17.78 5.65 11.89
N VAL A 263 17.49 5.33 10.62
CA VAL A 263 16.12 5.21 10.13
C VAL A 263 15.45 3.96 10.66
N HIS A 264 16.16 2.83 10.68
CA HIS A 264 15.63 1.59 11.20
C HIS A 264 15.33 1.70 12.69
N ASP A 265 16.18 2.35 13.47
CA ASP A 265 15.93 2.54 14.89
C ASP A 265 14.68 3.41 15.12
N VAL A 266 14.53 4.54 14.41
CA VAL A 266 13.34 5.39 14.53
C VAL A 266 12.07 4.64 14.13
N ILE A 267 12.11 3.92 13.00
CA ILE A 267 11.00 3.08 12.54
C ILE A 267 10.64 2.02 13.59
N LEU A 268 11.65 1.34 14.12
CA LEU A 268 11.50 0.26 15.08
C LEU A 268 10.77 0.75 16.33
N HIS A 269 11.19 1.89 16.89
CA HIS A 269 10.52 2.49 18.04
C HIS A 269 9.07 2.87 17.75
N GLN A 270 8.78 3.47 16.59
CA GLN A 270 7.41 3.84 16.23
C GLN A 270 6.51 2.62 15.97
N ILE A 271 7.02 1.55 15.36
CA ILE A 271 6.27 0.32 15.16
C ILE A 271 5.93 -0.33 16.50
N ILE A 272 6.88 -0.38 17.43
CA ILE A 272 6.64 -0.94 18.76
C ILE A 272 5.58 -0.09 19.48
N LEU A 273 5.69 1.24 19.47
CA LEU A 273 4.65 2.17 19.94
C LEU A 273 3.25 1.81 19.43
N ILE A 274 3.13 1.64 18.11
CA ILE A 274 1.86 1.33 17.45
C ILE A 274 1.38 -0.07 17.83
N LEU A 275 2.28 -1.05 17.90
CA LEU A 275 1.94 -2.42 18.29
C LEU A 275 1.31 -2.41 19.67
N TYR A 276 1.93 -1.79 20.67
CA TYR A 276 1.44 -1.78 22.04
C TYR A 276 0.25 -0.85 22.31
N LYS A 277 -0.10 0.06 21.39
CA LYS A 277 -1.26 0.95 21.55
C LYS A 277 -2.53 0.13 21.80
N GLN A 278 -3.04 0.18 23.03
CA GLN A 278 -4.30 -0.45 23.38
C GLN A 278 -5.45 0.16 22.59
N ARG A 279 -6.51 -0.61 22.41
CA ARG A 279 -7.73 -0.12 21.78
C ARG A 279 -8.34 0.96 22.69
N SER A 280 -8.53 2.16 22.19
CA SER A 280 -9.28 3.19 22.92
C SER A 280 -10.73 2.73 23.08
N GLU A 281 -11.15 2.43 24.30
CA GLU A 281 -12.47 1.86 24.62
C GLU A 281 -13.66 2.84 24.46
N GLU A 282 -13.41 4.09 24.04
CA GLU A 282 -14.43 5.18 24.05
C GLU A 282 -15.48 5.17 22.94
N THR A 283 -15.72 4.07 22.23
CA THR A 283 -16.91 3.98 21.34
C THR A 283 -17.74 2.74 21.63
N SER A 284 -18.90 3.05 22.22
CA SER A 284 -19.88 2.16 22.81
C SER A 284 -20.66 1.30 21.79
N PHE A 285 -21.07 0.13 22.29
CA PHE A 285 -22.19 -0.72 21.85
C PHE A 285 -22.36 -0.97 20.34
N LYS A 286 -21.92 -2.17 19.90
CA LYS A 286 -21.92 -2.73 18.51
C LYS A 286 -20.77 -2.25 17.61
N GLN A 287 -19.54 -2.41 18.07
CA GLN A 287 -18.36 -2.34 17.18
C GLN A 287 -18.49 -3.40 16.08
N SER A 288 -18.42 -2.98 14.81
CA SER A 288 -18.50 -3.90 13.68
C SER A 288 -17.30 -4.84 13.69
N LEU A 289 -17.52 -6.12 13.39
CA LEU A 289 -16.47 -7.12 13.15
C LEU A 289 -15.35 -6.59 12.23
N GLN A 290 -15.72 -5.69 11.32
CA GLN A 290 -14.82 -4.96 10.42
C GLN A 290 -13.81 -4.03 11.12
N GLN A 291 -14.21 -3.29 12.16
CA GLN A 291 -13.27 -2.46 12.91
C GLN A 291 -12.23 -3.31 13.65
N LEU A 292 -12.67 -4.44 14.21
CA LEU A 292 -11.76 -5.39 14.84
C LEU A 292 -10.77 -5.96 13.80
N GLN A 293 -11.25 -6.33 12.62
CA GLN A 293 -10.40 -6.81 11.54
C GLN A 293 -9.36 -5.79 11.11
N ARG A 294 -9.75 -4.53 10.92
CA ARG A 294 -8.82 -3.46 10.55
C ARG A 294 -7.77 -3.24 11.62
N TRP A 295 -8.19 -3.22 12.89
CA TRP A 295 -7.28 -3.10 14.03
C TRP A 295 -6.27 -4.25 14.04
N MET A 296 -6.74 -5.50 13.98
CA MET A 296 -5.89 -6.69 13.96
C MET A 296 -4.98 -6.74 12.74
N SER A 297 -5.46 -6.30 11.58
CA SER A 297 -4.67 -6.21 10.36
C SER A 297 -3.54 -5.19 10.51
N CYS A 298 -3.80 -4.03 11.12
CA CYS A 298 -2.76 -3.04 11.42
C CYS A 298 -1.70 -3.62 12.36
N LYS A 299 -2.12 -4.34 13.42
CA LYS A 299 -1.20 -5.03 14.34
C LYS A 299 -0.36 -6.09 13.64
N LEU A 300 -0.96 -6.87 12.73
CA LEU A 300 -0.25 -7.87 11.94
C LEU A 300 0.79 -7.22 11.01
N VAL A 301 0.42 -6.12 10.34
CA VAL A 301 1.34 -5.37 9.48
C VAL A 301 2.50 -4.82 10.31
N CYS A 302 2.25 -4.25 11.49
CA CYS A 302 3.28 -3.82 12.43
C CYS A 302 4.19 -4.98 12.86
N LEU A 303 3.62 -6.13 13.20
CA LEU A 303 4.37 -7.33 13.61
C LEU A 303 5.30 -7.83 12.50
N ARG A 304 4.81 -7.86 11.25
CA ARG A 304 5.62 -8.27 10.09
C ARG A 304 6.70 -7.25 9.73
N PHE A 305 6.41 -5.96 9.90
CA PHE A 305 7.42 -4.92 9.72
C PHE A 305 8.50 -5.04 10.78
N LEU A 306 8.13 -5.22 12.05
CA LEU A 306 9.04 -5.50 13.16
C LEU A 306 9.93 -6.72 12.87
N LEU A 307 9.31 -7.84 12.46
CA LEU A 307 10.02 -9.07 12.11
C LEU A 307 11.02 -8.84 10.97
N LEU A 308 10.63 -8.12 9.93
CA LEU A 308 11.49 -7.85 8.79
C LEU A 308 12.71 -7.00 9.17
N LEU A 309 12.54 -6.01 10.06
CA LEU A 309 13.64 -5.22 10.59
C LEU A 309 14.54 -6.05 11.52
N ALA A 310 13.95 -6.85 12.40
CA ALA A 310 14.67 -7.73 13.31
C ALA A 310 15.50 -8.79 12.57
N LEU A 311 14.99 -9.34 11.46
CA LEU A 311 15.74 -10.27 10.62
C LEU A 311 16.97 -9.62 9.96
N LYS A 312 16.93 -8.31 9.72
CA LYS A 312 18.06 -7.56 9.14
C LYS A 312 19.07 -7.14 10.19
N GLN A 313 18.60 -6.71 11.35
CA GLN A 313 19.43 -6.20 12.46
C GLN A 313 18.90 -6.72 13.79
N PRO A 314 19.17 -8.00 14.13
CA PRO A 314 18.63 -8.64 15.34
C PRO A 314 19.14 -7.97 16.62
N SER A 315 20.30 -7.33 16.57
CA SER A 315 20.91 -6.60 17.70
C SER A 315 20.07 -5.43 18.20
N ASN A 316 19.22 -4.83 17.36
CA ASN A 316 18.51 -3.58 17.67
C ASN A 316 17.13 -3.83 18.29
N LEU A 317 16.60 -5.05 18.16
CA LEU A 317 15.27 -5.41 18.67
C LEU A 317 15.19 -5.31 20.20
N LEU A 318 16.14 -5.92 20.91
CA LEU A 318 16.11 -5.96 22.38
C LEU A 318 16.29 -4.55 23.00
N PRO A 319 17.23 -3.70 22.54
CA PRO A 319 17.31 -2.31 22.97
C PRO A 319 16.01 -1.55 22.75
N ALA A 320 15.42 -1.60 21.56
CA ALA A 320 14.18 -0.86 21.28
C ALA A 320 12.97 -1.34 22.10
N LEU A 321 12.89 -2.65 22.40
CA LEU A 321 11.86 -3.18 23.30
C LEU A 321 12.07 -2.72 24.76
N ARG A 322 13.31 -2.50 25.20
CA ARG A 322 13.60 -1.94 26.53
C ARG A 322 13.20 -0.48 26.61
N ASP A 323 13.46 0.29 25.55
CA ASP A 323 13.16 1.72 25.50
C ASP A 323 11.64 1.99 25.45
N PHE A 324 10.87 1.07 24.86
CA PHE A 324 9.42 1.25 24.69
C PHE A 324 8.57 0.85 25.91
N GLY A 325 9.11 0.09 26.84
CA GLY A 325 8.42 -0.14 28.09
C GLY A 325 8.90 0.84 29.15
N ASN A 326 7.97 1.48 29.84
CA ASN A 326 8.07 1.54 31.29
C ASN A 326 8.05 0.09 31.87
N CYS A 327 8.88 -0.83 31.33
CA CYS A 327 8.98 -2.23 31.72
C CYS A 327 9.32 -2.34 33.21
N GLY A 328 9.84 -1.27 33.82
CA GLY A 328 10.30 -1.29 35.20
C GLY A 328 11.34 -2.38 35.35
N GLN A 329 10.98 -3.45 36.05
CA GLN A 329 11.80 -4.65 36.29
C GLN A 329 11.45 -5.85 35.39
N SER A 330 10.38 -5.77 34.58
CA SER A 330 9.88 -6.87 33.77
C SER A 330 10.69 -7.08 32.49
N ASP A 331 10.91 -8.34 32.09
CA ASP A 331 11.61 -8.67 30.84
C ASP A 331 10.79 -8.19 29.63
N PRO A 332 11.32 -7.27 28.79
CA PRO A 332 10.59 -6.73 27.64
C PRO A 332 10.13 -7.81 26.64
N ARG A 333 10.84 -8.93 26.58
CA ARG A 333 10.48 -10.09 25.75
C ARG A 333 9.23 -10.80 26.26
N ALA A 334 9.02 -10.82 27.58
CA ALA A 334 7.80 -11.35 28.19
C ALA A 334 6.62 -10.42 27.95
N VAL A 335 6.82 -9.10 28.06
CA VAL A 335 5.76 -8.11 27.79
C VAL A 335 5.29 -8.18 26.33
N LEU A 336 6.21 -8.27 25.37
CA LEU A 336 5.86 -8.44 23.97
C LEU A 336 5.05 -9.72 23.75
N PHE A 337 5.52 -10.83 24.32
CA PHE A 337 4.84 -12.12 24.18
C PHE A 337 3.42 -12.09 24.78
N ASP A 338 3.28 -11.49 25.96
CA ASP A 338 1.99 -11.34 26.63
C ASP A 338 0.95 -10.59 25.78
N HIS A 339 1.36 -9.47 25.15
CA HIS A 339 0.49 -8.73 24.24
C HIS A 339 0.11 -9.50 22.97
N LEU A 340 1.04 -10.28 22.41
CA LEU A 340 0.72 -11.13 21.26
C LEU A 340 -0.28 -12.23 21.64
N LEU A 341 -0.19 -12.77 22.86
CA LEU A 341 -1.21 -13.68 23.39
C LEU A 341 -2.57 -12.99 23.56
N ASP A 342 -2.61 -11.72 23.99
CA ASP A 342 -3.88 -10.96 24.05
C ASP A 342 -4.53 -10.83 22.68
N TYR A 343 -3.76 -10.62 21.62
CA TYR A 343 -4.29 -10.58 20.26
C TYR A 343 -4.85 -11.93 19.81
N LEU A 344 -4.14 -13.02 20.09
CA LEU A 344 -4.66 -14.35 19.80
C LEU A 344 -5.99 -14.59 20.54
N THR A 345 -6.07 -14.24 21.81
CA THR A 345 -7.31 -14.36 22.61
C THR A 345 -8.43 -13.56 21.98
N THR A 346 -8.20 -12.26 21.72
CA THR A 346 -9.20 -11.34 21.17
C THR A 346 -9.72 -11.81 19.80
N ILE A 347 -8.83 -12.26 18.89
CA ILE A 347 -9.25 -12.77 17.58
C ILE A 347 -10.08 -14.03 17.74
N SER A 348 -9.65 -14.93 18.62
CA SER A 348 -10.28 -16.24 18.79
C SER A 348 -11.65 -16.14 19.46
N GLU A 349 -11.80 -15.28 20.47
CA GLU A 349 -13.09 -14.95 21.09
C GLU A 349 -14.05 -14.35 20.06
N ALA A 350 -13.58 -13.38 19.26
CA ALA A 350 -14.40 -12.77 18.22
C ALA A 350 -14.85 -13.77 17.15
N ILE A 351 -14.00 -14.75 16.79
CA ILE A 351 -14.39 -15.83 15.88
C ILE A 351 -15.48 -16.70 16.51
N LEU A 352 -15.31 -17.11 17.77
CA LEU A 352 -16.30 -17.95 18.49
C LEU A 352 -17.65 -17.24 18.63
N ASP A 353 -17.67 -15.95 18.96
CA ASP A 353 -18.89 -15.16 19.10
C ASP A 353 -19.70 -15.07 17.80
N HIS A 354 -19.04 -15.20 16.65
CA HIS A 354 -19.65 -15.10 15.31
C HIS A 354 -19.79 -16.46 14.61
N LEU A 355 -19.38 -17.56 15.26
CA LEU A 355 -19.65 -18.91 14.76
C LEU A 355 -21.11 -19.25 15.04
N SER A 356 -21.85 -19.62 13.98
CA SER A 356 -23.22 -20.10 14.12
C SER A 356 -23.25 -21.32 15.03
N SER A 357 -24.18 -21.34 15.98
CA SER A 357 -24.36 -22.44 16.95
C SER A 357 -24.77 -23.79 16.33
N SER A 358 -25.00 -23.82 15.01
CA SER A 358 -25.43 -24.97 14.23
C SER A 358 -24.32 -25.44 13.29
N LEU A 359 -23.90 -26.70 13.44
CA LEU A 359 -23.00 -27.40 12.50
C LEU A 359 -23.61 -27.51 11.09
N ASP A 360 -24.94 -27.55 10.99
CA ASP A 360 -25.65 -27.71 9.71
C ASP A 360 -25.64 -26.42 8.87
N ASP A 361 -25.61 -25.24 9.51
CA ASP A 361 -25.54 -23.96 8.80
C ASP A 361 -24.16 -23.68 8.21
N ILE A 362 -23.10 -24.28 8.75
CA ILE A 362 -21.71 -24.11 8.28
C ILE A 362 -21.46 -24.86 6.96
N PHE A 363 -22.13 -26.00 6.75
CA PHE A 363 -22.02 -26.78 5.51
C PHE A 363 -23.05 -26.39 4.45
N VAL A 364 -24.22 -25.88 4.86
CA VAL A 364 -25.29 -25.44 3.94
C VAL A 364 -25.04 -24.02 3.42
N SER A 365 -24.41 -23.16 4.21
CA SER A 365 -23.99 -21.84 3.73
C SER A 365 -22.60 -21.94 3.08
N SER A 366 -22.54 -21.90 1.75
CA SER A 366 -21.32 -21.59 0.99
C SER A 366 -20.81 -20.15 1.22
N THR A 367 -21.24 -19.55 2.33
CA THR A 367 -21.06 -18.18 2.75
C THR A 367 -20.75 -18.21 4.25
N GLU A 368 -19.64 -18.84 4.65
CA GLU A 368 -18.90 -18.30 5.79
C GLU A 368 -18.85 -16.78 5.55
N SER A 369 -19.33 -15.98 6.50
CA SER A 369 -19.26 -14.53 6.36
C SER A 369 -17.81 -14.19 6.02
N ARG A 370 -17.53 -13.52 4.89
CA ARG A 370 -16.15 -13.23 4.42
C ARG A 370 -15.26 -12.68 5.55
N SER A 371 -15.91 -12.04 6.51
CA SER A 371 -15.33 -11.53 7.73
C SER A 371 -14.75 -12.59 8.70
N THR A 372 -15.48 -13.67 9.01
CA THR A 372 -14.96 -14.70 9.93
C THR A 372 -13.83 -15.51 9.29
N THR A 373 -13.91 -15.77 7.98
CA THR A 373 -12.80 -16.39 7.22
C THR A 373 -11.54 -15.53 7.28
N PHE A 374 -11.67 -14.20 7.09
CA PHE A 374 -10.53 -13.29 7.16
C PHE A 374 -9.91 -13.23 8.56
N LEU A 375 -10.71 -13.20 9.63
CA LEU A 375 -10.20 -13.28 11.00
C LEU A 375 -9.44 -14.58 11.27
N GLY A 376 -9.93 -15.73 10.77
CA GLY A 376 -9.22 -16.99 10.87
C GLY A 376 -7.85 -16.97 10.15
N GLN A 377 -7.77 -16.28 9.00
CA GLN A 377 -6.51 -16.07 8.29
C GLN A 377 -5.55 -15.15 9.06
N LEU A 378 -6.06 -14.09 9.70
CA LEU A 378 -5.26 -13.25 10.59
C LEU A 378 -4.72 -14.04 11.79
N LEU A 379 -5.56 -14.88 12.42
CA LEU A 379 -5.15 -15.73 13.54
C LEU A 379 -3.97 -16.65 13.17
N LEU A 380 -4.09 -17.33 12.03
CA LEU A 380 -3.01 -18.17 11.49
C LEU A 380 -1.74 -17.36 11.22
N ALA A 381 -1.87 -16.17 10.63
CA ALA A 381 -0.73 -15.30 10.35
C ALA A 381 -0.01 -14.87 11.64
N PHE A 382 -0.75 -14.49 12.68
CA PHE A 382 -0.16 -14.17 13.99
C PHE A 382 0.59 -15.37 14.59
N GLN A 383 -0.01 -16.57 14.58
CA GLN A 383 0.65 -17.77 15.11
C GLN A 383 1.98 -18.07 14.39
N LEU A 384 2.01 -17.94 13.06
CA LEU A 384 3.22 -18.13 12.26
C LEU A 384 4.29 -17.06 12.52
N ASP A 385 3.88 -15.81 12.67
CA ASP A 385 4.80 -14.70 12.94
C ASP A 385 5.38 -14.81 14.35
N ILE A 386 4.60 -15.28 15.34
CA ILE A 386 5.07 -15.62 16.69
C ILE A 386 6.08 -16.78 16.63
N LEU A 387 5.79 -17.86 15.90
CA LEU A 387 6.77 -18.96 15.70
C LEU A 387 8.07 -18.48 15.04
N THR A 388 8.01 -17.44 14.20
CA THR A 388 9.22 -16.92 13.56
C THR A 388 10.03 -16.06 14.53
N LEU A 389 9.36 -15.22 15.33
CA LEU A 389 10.00 -14.43 16.37
C LEU A 389 10.56 -15.29 17.51
N SER A 390 9.96 -16.45 17.81
CA SER A 390 10.47 -17.43 18.79
C SER A 390 11.91 -17.85 18.45
N ARG A 391 12.15 -18.14 17.17
CA ARG A 391 13.44 -18.57 16.62
C ARG A 391 14.50 -17.47 16.64
N LEU A 392 14.08 -16.21 16.77
CA LEU A 392 14.98 -15.06 16.98
C LEU A 392 15.25 -14.79 18.47
N HIS A 393 14.80 -15.67 19.38
CA HIS A 393 14.89 -15.50 20.83
C HIS A 393 14.27 -14.17 21.34
N ALA A 394 13.25 -13.69 20.63
CA ALA A 394 12.58 -12.42 20.93
C ALA A 394 11.58 -12.52 22.09
N PHE A 395 11.34 -13.72 22.64
CA PHE A 395 10.34 -13.97 23.67
C PHE A 395 10.92 -14.59 24.94
N SER A 396 10.20 -14.39 26.04
CA SER A 396 10.44 -14.98 27.35
C SER A 396 9.08 -15.39 27.92
N THR A 397 9.00 -16.57 28.52
CA THR A 397 7.77 -17.05 29.18
C THR A 397 7.68 -16.62 30.64
N ALA A 398 8.70 -15.93 31.14
CA ALA A 398 8.76 -15.48 32.52
C ALA A 398 7.61 -14.53 32.86
N GLY A 399 6.79 -14.88 33.84
CA GLY A 399 5.68 -14.04 34.31
C GLY A 399 4.40 -14.12 33.47
N ILE A 400 4.33 -14.97 32.44
CA ILE A 400 3.08 -15.22 31.71
C ILE A 400 2.13 -16.06 32.59
N PRO A 401 0.90 -15.60 32.86
CA PRO A 401 -0.07 -16.35 33.65
C PRO A 401 -0.48 -17.66 32.98
N ILE A 402 -0.52 -18.76 33.75
CA ILE A 402 -0.89 -20.09 33.25
C ILE A 402 -2.37 -20.10 32.84
N GLU A 403 -3.22 -19.35 33.55
CA GLU A 403 -4.65 -19.24 33.29
C GLU A 403 -4.93 -18.71 31.88
N LYS A 404 -4.10 -17.77 31.40
CA LYS A 404 -4.21 -17.20 30.05
C LYS A 404 -3.92 -18.25 28.97
N ILE A 405 -2.93 -19.12 29.21
CA ILE A 405 -2.60 -20.22 28.31
C ILE A 405 -3.72 -21.26 28.29
N GLN A 406 -4.26 -21.62 29.46
CA GLN A 406 -5.38 -22.56 29.58
C GLN A 406 -6.66 -22.05 28.90
N HIS A 407 -6.93 -20.74 29.01
CA HIS A 407 -8.05 -20.10 28.32
C HIS A 407 -7.91 -20.21 26.80
N LEU A 408 -6.72 -19.90 26.27
CA LEU A 408 -6.42 -20.08 24.85
C LEU A 408 -6.52 -21.54 24.40
N ASP A 409 -6.05 -22.50 25.21
CA ASP A 409 -6.21 -23.93 24.93
C ASP A 409 -7.69 -24.32 24.75
N ALA A 410 -8.56 -23.84 25.65
CA ALA A 410 -9.99 -24.13 25.61
C ALA A 410 -10.69 -23.51 24.38
N ILE A 411 -10.39 -22.24 24.09
CA ILE A 411 -10.94 -21.50 22.95
C ILE A 411 -10.52 -22.14 21.62
N LEU A 412 -9.22 -22.38 21.45
CA LEU A 412 -8.66 -22.88 20.19
C LEU A 412 -9.02 -24.35 19.95
N SER A 413 -9.17 -25.16 21.01
CA SER A 413 -9.73 -26.51 20.89
C SER A 413 -11.17 -26.49 20.37
N THR A 414 -11.98 -25.54 20.84
CA THR A 414 -13.37 -25.36 20.37
C THR A 414 -13.40 -24.96 18.89
N TYR A 415 -12.55 -24.02 18.49
CA TYR A 415 -12.42 -23.60 17.08
C TYR A 415 -11.82 -24.70 16.18
N GLY A 416 -10.91 -25.49 16.73
CA GLY A 416 -10.19 -26.57 16.07
C GLY A 416 -11.09 -27.65 15.46
N ARG A 417 -12.30 -27.82 16.00
CA ARG A 417 -13.34 -28.69 15.44
C ARG A 417 -13.76 -28.30 14.02
N PHE A 418 -13.58 -27.03 13.65
CA PHE A 418 -13.93 -26.47 12.34
C PHE A 418 -12.72 -26.21 11.46
N LYS A 419 -11.59 -25.75 12.04
CA LYS A 419 -10.34 -25.46 11.32
C LYS A 419 -9.15 -26.09 12.05
N PRO A 420 -8.71 -27.31 11.70
CA PRO A 420 -7.72 -28.06 12.47
C PRO A 420 -6.29 -27.47 12.40
N LEU A 421 -6.00 -26.60 11.42
CA LEU A 421 -4.67 -26.00 11.30
C LEU A 421 -4.32 -25.06 12.46
N VAL A 422 -5.31 -24.31 12.97
CA VAL A 422 -5.12 -23.35 14.07
C VAL A 422 -4.69 -24.03 15.38
N PRO A 423 -5.36 -25.08 15.88
CA PRO A 423 -4.90 -25.77 17.09
C PRO A 423 -3.56 -26.50 16.86
N ILE A 424 -3.26 -26.99 15.66
CA ILE A 424 -1.95 -27.61 15.36
C ILE A 424 -0.82 -26.60 15.53
N LEU A 425 -0.96 -25.39 14.98
CA LEU A 425 0.05 -24.34 15.14
C LEU A 425 0.16 -23.86 16.59
N TRP A 426 -0.97 -23.76 17.30
CA TRP A 426 -0.96 -23.46 18.73
C TRP A 426 -0.25 -24.53 19.56
N HIS A 427 -0.46 -25.82 19.26
CA HIS A 427 0.28 -26.90 19.90
C HIS A 427 1.78 -26.83 19.63
N GLN A 428 2.19 -26.44 18.42
CA GLN A 428 3.60 -26.22 18.12
C GLN A 428 4.18 -25.05 18.95
N LEU A 429 3.47 -23.93 19.04
CA LEU A 429 3.85 -22.79 19.89
C LEU A 429 4.00 -23.23 21.36
N ARG A 430 3.02 -23.97 21.88
CA ARG A 430 3.07 -24.53 23.24
C ARG A 430 4.32 -25.40 23.47
N ALA A 431 4.63 -26.27 22.52
CA ALA A 431 5.78 -27.16 22.62
C ALA A 431 7.11 -26.39 22.59
N GLU A 432 7.24 -25.37 21.73
CA GLU A 432 8.44 -24.54 21.64
C GLU A 432 8.68 -23.69 22.90
N PHE A 433 7.64 -23.15 23.53
CA PHE A 433 7.79 -22.19 24.63
C PHE A 433 7.70 -22.79 26.04
N PHE A 434 6.86 -23.80 26.25
CA PHE A 434 6.49 -24.23 27.61
C PHE A 434 6.96 -25.64 27.97
N GLN A 435 7.56 -26.41 27.05
CA GLN A 435 8.13 -27.75 27.28
C GLN A 435 7.24 -28.69 28.13
N ILE A 436 5.91 -28.66 27.93
CA ILE A 436 4.99 -29.58 28.61
C ILE A 436 4.87 -30.85 27.76
N PRO A 437 5.03 -32.07 28.33
CA PRO A 437 4.90 -33.31 27.59
C PRO A 437 3.52 -33.45 26.96
N VAL A 438 3.51 -33.97 25.73
CA VAL A 438 2.33 -34.28 24.92
C VAL A 438 1.64 -35.51 25.51
N GLU A 439 0.84 -35.34 26.54
CA GLU A 439 -0.08 -36.39 26.99
C GLU A 439 -1.45 -35.73 27.22
N ASN A 440 -2.44 -36.13 26.40
CA ASN A 440 -3.90 -35.93 26.59
C ASN A 440 -4.67 -34.89 25.74
N TYR A 441 -4.23 -34.49 24.54
CA TYR A 441 -5.07 -33.61 23.68
C TYR A 441 -5.37 -34.09 22.25
N ILE A 442 -5.00 -35.33 21.91
CA ILE A 442 -5.56 -36.01 20.74
C ILE A 442 -6.35 -37.23 21.24
N GLN A 443 -7.59 -36.98 21.64
CA GLN A 443 -8.68 -37.96 21.62
C GLN A 443 -9.93 -37.29 21.07
#